data_AF-A0A350I4I1-F1
#
_entry.id   AF-A0A350I4I1-F1
#
_cell.length_a   1.000
_cell.length_b   1.000
_cell.length_c   1.000
_cell.angle_alpha   90.00
_cell.angle_beta   90.00
_cell.angle_gamma   90.00
#
_symmetry.space_group_name_H-M   'P 1'
#
loop_
_entity.id
_entity.type
_entity.pdbx_description
1 polymer ?
#
loop_
_entity_poly.entity_id
_entity_poly.type
_entity_poly.pdbx_seq_one_letter_code
_entity_poly.pdbx_strand_id
1 'polypeptide(L)'
;VPEFPGVPRGTRAVELPDVGVKLADGFLANLGRPVRESACECERSSELQLGSILSLVSGPTVDQAISDSANAIADLIKKQSDDTKVIDALYWRILNRAPRPAEVEQNLLAFNLIEKHHEDIEAQLASYERDYAPIQKRTELEHQKRVANAEADLNAYLETIAVKEAELDAEQEKSVHQNEKALADYEATFDERFVHWSQSAKTGTSWEAMDIRSVSASNDTKLVLQRDSVIQAEGKLGKTEYVVLGKAGGEALRAIRLEALIHDTLPKNGPGRADDGNFVLTEIEVRWAPDSDPDAWKKIKLHKPQADFSQQNFPVKNAIDGNKSGNNGWAVSPQVGQYHSALFELNDPVVSDESYQIEIKLTQHYQGNKYAIGRFRLSITSDEGEIDLGIPLSIDSILALNADERSDEQQQSLKTFFEGRDKQLLQLKKALEVAKKPRPEDPQVTKLKARLELVSQPLPMDTTLKQLRRAFDLSSQQIKNTRLTAAQDVAWALINNPSFLFNH
;
A
#
# COMPACT_ATOMS: atom_id res chain seq x y z
N VAL A 1 25.07 -21.80 27.94
CA VAL A 1 25.39 -20.63 28.82
C VAL A 1 24.30 -19.59 28.57
N PRO A 2 23.75 -18.89 29.59
CA PRO A 2 22.69 -17.92 29.36
C PRO A 2 23.12 -16.83 28.38
N GLU A 3 22.24 -16.50 27.44
CA GLU A 3 22.44 -15.45 26.44
C GLU A 3 21.22 -14.55 26.44
N PHE A 4 21.33 -13.43 27.16
CA PHE A 4 20.28 -12.43 27.25
C PHE A 4 20.60 -11.26 26.32
N PRO A 5 19.62 -10.75 25.54
CA PRO A 5 19.85 -9.62 24.65
C PRO A 5 20.38 -8.38 25.40
N GLY A 6 21.42 -7.74 24.86
CA GLY A 6 21.93 -6.47 25.40
C GLY A 6 22.86 -6.58 26.62
N VAL A 7 23.20 -7.78 27.08
CA VAL A 7 24.21 -8.00 28.15
C VAL A 7 25.27 -9.02 27.72
N PRO A 8 26.47 -9.02 28.35
CA PRO A 8 27.50 -10.02 28.03
C PRO A 8 27.00 -11.46 28.20
N ARG A 9 27.44 -12.36 27.32
CA ARG A 9 27.12 -13.79 27.39
C ARG A 9 27.57 -14.37 28.73
N GLY A 10 26.70 -15.16 29.37
CA GLY A 10 26.93 -15.73 30.70
C GLY A 10 26.46 -14.89 31.88
N THR A 11 25.97 -13.66 31.63
CA THR A 11 25.27 -12.86 32.66
C THR A 11 24.11 -13.67 33.24
N ARG A 12 24.03 -13.77 34.58
CA ARG A 12 22.97 -14.52 35.25
C ARG A 12 21.65 -13.75 35.23
N ALA A 13 20.53 -14.45 35.29
CA ALA A 13 19.21 -13.82 35.35
C ALA A 13 19.07 -12.83 36.53
N VAL A 14 19.76 -13.10 37.65
CA VAL A 14 19.81 -12.23 38.84
C VAL A 14 20.73 -11.01 38.69
N GLU A 15 21.61 -11.00 37.70
CA GLU A 15 22.56 -9.91 37.40
C GLU A 15 22.00 -8.92 36.37
N LEU A 16 20.79 -9.15 35.86
CA LEU A 16 20.20 -8.29 34.83
C LEU A 16 19.89 -6.89 35.38
N PRO A 17 20.37 -5.82 34.69
CA PRO A 17 20.31 -4.45 35.19
C PRO A 17 18.86 -3.93 35.30
N ASP A 18 18.01 -4.29 34.33
CA ASP A 18 16.63 -3.82 34.26
C ASP A 18 15.66 -4.89 33.69
N VAL A 19 14.35 -4.64 33.81
CA VAL A 19 13.28 -5.54 33.34
C VAL A 19 13.01 -5.48 31.84
N GLY A 20 13.55 -4.47 31.15
CA GLY A 20 13.51 -4.28 29.71
C GLY A 20 14.37 -5.28 28.95
N VAL A 21 15.34 -5.94 29.61
CA VAL A 21 16.01 -7.14 29.07
C VAL A 21 15.01 -8.29 29.02
N LYS A 22 14.44 -8.53 27.84
CA LYS A 22 13.41 -9.55 27.58
C LYS A 22 13.92 -10.60 26.61
N LEU A 23 13.61 -11.86 26.90
CA LEU A 23 13.77 -12.95 25.93
C LEU A 23 12.54 -12.97 25.01
N ALA A 24 12.75 -13.39 23.76
CA ALA A 24 11.70 -13.40 22.74
C ALA A 24 10.50 -14.29 23.13
N ASP A 25 10.72 -15.31 23.95
CA ASP A 25 9.71 -16.24 24.45
C ASP A 25 9.09 -15.80 25.81
N GLY A 26 9.53 -14.68 26.38
CA GLY A 26 9.02 -14.18 27.66
C GLY A 26 9.41 -15.02 28.89
N PHE A 27 10.38 -15.94 28.77
CA PHE A 27 10.72 -16.95 29.77
C PHE A 27 10.82 -16.42 31.23
N LEU A 28 11.56 -15.34 31.46
CA LEU A 28 11.74 -14.78 32.81
C LEU A 28 10.46 -14.20 33.41
N ALA A 29 9.60 -13.58 32.58
CA ALA A 29 8.31 -13.05 33.04
C ALA A 29 7.36 -14.19 33.41
N ASN A 30 7.35 -15.27 32.61
CA ASN A 30 6.56 -16.48 32.89
C ASN A 30 6.97 -17.14 34.21
N LEU A 31 8.24 -17.03 34.62
CA LEU A 31 8.75 -17.54 35.90
C LEU A 31 8.69 -16.51 37.05
N GLY A 32 7.82 -15.51 36.95
CA GLY A 32 7.50 -14.62 38.08
C GLY A 32 8.48 -13.48 38.31
N ARG A 33 9.33 -13.13 37.32
CA ARG A 33 10.19 -11.94 37.42
C ARG A 33 9.33 -10.68 37.62
N PRO A 34 9.55 -9.88 38.69
CA PRO A 34 8.76 -8.69 38.94
C PRO A 34 9.02 -7.63 37.86
N VAL A 35 7.99 -6.83 37.57
CA VAL A 35 8.08 -5.69 36.63
C VAL A 35 8.88 -4.52 37.20
N ARG A 36 9.19 -4.53 38.51
CA ARG A 36 10.00 -3.52 39.21
C ARG A 36 9.43 -2.10 39.09
N GLU A 37 8.10 -1.99 39.04
CA GLU A 37 7.40 -0.69 39.04
C GLU A 37 7.28 -0.13 40.47
N SER A 38 7.29 -1.01 41.47
CA SER A 38 7.31 -0.69 42.89
C SER A 38 8.23 -1.65 43.68
N ALA A 39 8.54 -1.27 44.92
CA ALA A 39 9.28 -2.14 45.85
C ALA A 39 8.38 -3.20 46.55
N CYS A 40 7.12 -3.33 46.13
CA CYS A 40 6.17 -4.22 46.78
C CYS A 40 6.51 -5.70 46.54
N GLU A 41 6.45 -6.50 47.60
CA GLU A 41 6.53 -7.97 47.50
C GLU A 41 5.42 -8.53 46.60
N CYS A 42 4.28 -7.83 46.52
CA CYS A 42 3.12 -8.20 45.72
C CYS A 42 3.35 -8.23 44.20
N GLU A 43 4.44 -7.64 43.68
CA GLU A 43 4.82 -7.77 42.26
C GLU A 43 5.49 -9.12 41.93
N ARG A 44 5.86 -9.90 42.96
CA ARG A 44 6.44 -11.23 42.80
C ARG A 44 5.32 -12.25 42.88
N SER A 45 5.20 -13.08 41.85
CA SER A 45 4.31 -14.24 41.88
C SER A 45 5.12 -15.50 42.13
N SER A 46 4.72 -16.26 43.14
CA SER A 46 5.21 -17.63 43.39
C SER A 46 4.27 -18.70 42.80
N GLU A 47 3.25 -18.28 42.05
CA GLU A 47 2.25 -19.20 41.50
C GLU A 47 2.77 -19.83 40.20
N LEU A 48 2.82 -21.17 40.19
CA LEU A 48 3.28 -21.96 39.05
C LEU A 48 2.12 -22.15 38.07
N GLN A 49 2.09 -21.35 37.01
CA GLN A 49 1.05 -21.39 35.98
C GLN A 49 1.39 -22.42 34.89
N LEU A 50 0.37 -22.97 34.23
CA LEU A 50 0.56 -23.96 33.14
C LEU A 50 1.48 -23.40 32.02
N GLY A 51 1.36 -22.12 31.71
CA GLY A 51 2.24 -21.44 30.74
C GLY A 51 3.70 -21.42 31.16
N SER A 52 3.99 -21.30 32.46
CA SER A 52 5.35 -21.34 33.02
C SER A 52 5.98 -22.73 32.91
N ILE A 53 5.18 -23.77 33.14
CA ILE A 53 5.61 -25.17 32.98
C ILE A 53 5.89 -25.46 31.50
N LEU A 54 4.98 -25.10 30.59
CA LEU A 54 5.18 -25.29 29.16
C LEU A 54 6.40 -24.52 28.65
N SER A 55 6.59 -23.27 29.11
CA SER A 55 7.78 -22.47 28.77
C SER A 55 9.10 -23.06 29.27
N LEU A 56 9.07 -23.86 30.34
CA LEU A 56 10.25 -24.56 30.88
C LEU A 56 10.50 -25.88 30.15
N VAL A 57 9.43 -26.64 29.86
CA VAL A 57 9.50 -28.00 29.29
C VAL A 57 9.73 -28.01 27.78
N SER A 58 9.21 -27.02 27.05
CA SER A 58 9.29 -26.97 25.59
C SER A 58 9.72 -25.62 25.03
N GLY A 59 10.09 -24.67 25.91
CA GLY A 59 10.54 -23.35 25.49
C GLY A 59 11.99 -23.33 24.98
N PRO A 60 12.30 -22.44 24.02
CA PRO A 60 13.62 -22.37 23.38
C PRO A 60 14.73 -21.94 24.36
N THR A 61 14.42 -21.20 25.41
CA THR A 61 15.45 -20.70 26.34
C THR A 61 16.23 -21.81 27.04
N VAL A 62 15.54 -22.81 27.58
CA VAL A 62 16.18 -23.93 28.29
C VAL A 62 16.81 -24.90 27.28
N ASP A 63 16.09 -25.18 26.19
CA ASP A 63 16.56 -26.05 25.11
C ASP A 63 17.89 -25.55 24.51
N GLN A 64 17.97 -24.27 24.16
CA GLN A 64 19.20 -23.68 23.64
C GLN A 64 20.32 -23.68 24.68
N ALA A 65 20.01 -23.39 25.95
CA ALA A 65 21.01 -23.40 27.01
C ALA A 65 21.65 -24.79 27.22
N ILE A 66 20.87 -25.86 27.04
CA ILE A 66 21.31 -27.25 27.16
C ILE A 66 21.93 -27.76 25.86
N SER A 67 21.47 -27.31 24.70
CA SER A 67 22.05 -27.70 23.41
C SER A 67 23.34 -26.93 23.04
N ASP A 68 23.63 -25.84 23.74
CA ASP A 68 24.82 -25.01 23.49
C ASP A 68 26.14 -25.76 23.71
N SER A 69 27.03 -25.75 22.71
CA SER A 69 28.31 -26.46 22.72
C SER A 69 29.32 -25.98 23.78
N ALA A 70 29.15 -24.77 24.31
CA ALA A 70 29.96 -24.19 25.38
C ALA A 70 29.24 -24.24 26.75
N ASN A 71 28.21 -25.08 26.88
CA ASN A 71 27.54 -25.27 28.16
C ASN A 71 28.41 -26.04 29.16
N ALA A 72 27.97 -26.04 30.42
CA ALA A 72 28.71 -26.70 31.47
C ALA A 72 28.62 -28.24 31.46
N ILE A 73 27.68 -28.81 30.69
CA ILE A 73 27.57 -30.26 30.47
C ILE A 73 28.70 -30.71 29.53
N ALA A 74 28.95 -29.98 28.44
CA ALA A 74 30.06 -30.20 27.52
C ALA A 74 31.41 -30.12 28.24
N ASP A 75 31.59 -29.16 29.14
CA ASP A 75 32.79 -29.08 29.97
C ASP A 75 32.91 -30.24 30.98
N LEU A 76 31.79 -30.68 31.57
CA LEU A 76 31.75 -31.84 32.48
C LEU A 76 32.17 -33.12 31.75
N ILE A 77 31.62 -33.35 30.54
CA ILE A 77 31.92 -34.51 29.70
C ILE A 77 33.40 -34.53 29.30
N LYS A 78 34.01 -33.38 29.01
CA LYS A 78 35.45 -33.30 28.70
C LYS A 78 36.34 -33.64 29.91
N LYS A 79 35.90 -33.32 31.13
CA LYS A 79 36.70 -33.46 32.36
C LYS A 79 36.54 -34.81 33.05
N GLN A 80 35.36 -35.43 32.94
CA GLN A 80 35.03 -36.68 33.63
C GLN A 80 34.84 -37.79 32.62
N SER A 81 35.63 -38.86 32.68
CA SER A 81 35.54 -40.01 31.76
C SER A 81 34.53 -41.07 32.19
N ASP A 82 34.14 -41.09 33.47
CA ASP A 82 33.19 -42.06 34.03
C ASP A 82 31.75 -41.54 33.98
N ASP A 83 30.88 -42.21 33.23
CA ASP A 83 29.48 -41.83 33.03
C ASP A 83 28.66 -41.86 34.32
N THR A 84 28.98 -42.74 35.26
CA THR A 84 28.31 -42.76 36.57
C THR A 84 28.58 -41.47 37.33
N LYS A 85 29.81 -40.95 37.25
CA LYS A 85 30.18 -39.67 37.88
C LYS A 85 29.61 -38.46 37.14
N VAL A 86 29.42 -38.56 35.83
CA VAL A 86 28.70 -37.53 35.06
C VAL A 86 27.25 -37.47 35.54
N ILE A 87 26.57 -38.61 35.64
CA ILE A 87 25.18 -38.69 36.13
C ILE A 87 25.09 -38.12 37.55
N ASP A 88 25.98 -38.54 38.47
CA ASP A 88 26.02 -38.01 39.84
C ASP A 88 26.16 -36.47 39.86
N ALA A 89 27.08 -35.92 39.06
CA ALA A 89 27.26 -34.47 38.95
C ALA A 89 26.04 -33.75 38.37
N LEU A 90 25.33 -34.34 37.41
CA LEU A 90 24.08 -33.79 36.86
C LEU A 90 22.97 -33.77 37.91
N TYR A 91 22.83 -34.85 38.69
CA TYR A 91 21.84 -34.96 39.77
C TYR A 91 22.09 -33.92 40.86
N TRP A 92 23.34 -33.75 41.31
CA TRP A 92 23.68 -32.71 42.27
C TRP A 92 23.39 -31.31 41.74
N ARG A 93 23.65 -31.07 40.45
CA ARG A 93 23.46 -29.75 39.85
C ARG A 93 22.01 -29.38 39.58
N ILE A 94 21.17 -30.36 39.28
CA ILE A 94 19.79 -30.15 38.85
C ILE A 94 18.81 -30.40 40.00
N LEU A 95 18.95 -31.51 40.73
CA LEU A 95 18.04 -31.92 41.80
C LEU A 95 18.61 -31.67 43.21
N ASN A 96 19.84 -31.19 43.35
CA ASN A 96 20.50 -30.95 44.64
C ASN A 96 20.56 -32.18 45.57
N ARG A 97 20.62 -33.38 45.00
CA ARG A 97 20.79 -34.65 45.73
C ARG A 97 21.58 -35.66 44.91
N ALA A 98 22.11 -36.69 45.56
CA ALA A 98 22.69 -37.85 44.87
C ALA A 98 21.62 -38.66 44.12
N PRO A 99 21.97 -39.31 42.99
CA PRO A 99 21.10 -40.27 42.33
C PRO A 99 20.96 -41.56 43.15
N ARG A 100 19.78 -42.19 43.07
CA ARG A 100 19.56 -43.53 43.61
C ARG A 100 20.19 -44.57 42.67
N PRO A 101 20.58 -45.76 43.16
CA PRO A 101 21.18 -46.80 42.31
C PRO A 101 20.34 -47.14 41.06
N ALA A 102 19.01 -47.27 41.22
CA ALA A 102 18.10 -47.51 40.09
C ALA A 102 18.05 -46.34 39.09
N GLU A 103 18.23 -45.11 39.54
CA GLU A 103 18.27 -43.93 38.66
C GLU A 103 19.57 -43.90 37.85
N VAL A 104 20.70 -44.28 38.45
CA VAL A 104 21.98 -44.43 37.72
C VAL A 104 21.84 -45.50 36.65
N GLU A 105 21.32 -46.67 37.00
CA GLU A 105 21.16 -47.78 36.07
C GLU A 105 20.31 -47.40 34.85
N GLN A 106 19.15 -46.75 35.07
CA GLN A 106 18.28 -46.31 33.98
C GLN A 106 18.93 -45.24 33.09
N ASN A 107 19.61 -44.25 33.67
CA ASN A 107 20.28 -43.21 32.89
C ASN A 107 21.47 -43.74 32.09
N LEU A 108 22.20 -44.73 32.62
CA LEU A 108 23.28 -45.39 31.87
C LEU A 108 22.79 -46.10 30.61
N LEU A 109 21.54 -46.55 30.56
CA LEU A 109 20.95 -47.11 29.33
C LEU A 109 20.88 -46.06 28.23
N ALA A 110 20.56 -44.80 28.55
CA ALA A 110 20.47 -43.72 27.55
C ALA A 110 21.80 -43.50 26.79
N PHE A 111 22.94 -43.66 27.48
CA PHE A 111 24.27 -43.55 26.87
C PHE A 111 24.55 -44.65 25.83
N ASN A 112 23.89 -45.81 25.95
CA ASN A 112 24.09 -46.97 25.07
C ASN A 112 23.01 -47.13 23.99
N LEU A 113 21.91 -46.36 24.06
CA LEU A 113 20.76 -46.51 23.16
C LEU A 113 20.82 -45.61 21.92
N ILE A 114 21.59 -44.51 21.97
CA ILE A 114 21.65 -43.54 20.85
C ILE A 114 22.16 -44.19 19.57
N GLU A 115 23.23 -44.99 19.65
CA GLU A 115 23.78 -45.70 18.50
C GLU A 115 22.78 -46.71 17.94
N LYS A 116 22.15 -47.50 18.81
CA LYS A 116 21.11 -48.45 18.40
C LYS A 116 19.91 -47.76 17.74
N HIS A 117 19.43 -46.65 18.29
CA HIS A 117 18.34 -45.87 17.69
C HIS A 117 18.73 -45.30 16.32
N HIS A 118 19.99 -44.89 16.15
CA HIS A 118 20.49 -44.45 14.85
C HIS A 118 20.49 -45.60 13.84
N GLU A 119 21.01 -46.78 14.21
CA GLU A 119 20.98 -47.99 13.38
C GLU A 119 19.54 -48.38 13.00
N ASP A 120 18.59 -48.30 13.94
CA ASP A 120 17.17 -48.59 13.71
C ASP A 120 16.57 -47.60 12.69
N ILE A 121 16.86 -46.29 12.82
CA ILE A 121 16.39 -45.25 11.89
C ILE A 121 17.02 -45.44 10.50
N GLU A 122 18.32 -45.74 10.44
CA GLU A 122 19.03 -46.01 9.19
C GLU A 122 18.42 -47.22 8.46
N ALA A 123 18.17 -48.32 9.19
CA ALA A 123 17.54 -49.51 8.63
C ALA A 123 16.11 -49.23 8.13
N GLN A 124 15.32 -48.46 8.90
CA GLN A 124 13.98 -48.05 8.50
C GLN A 124 13.99 -47.17 7.25
N LEU A 125 14.87 -46.17 7.19
CA LEU A 125 15.01 -45.30 6.02
C LEU A 125 15.44 -46.10 4.80
N ALA A 126 16.46 -46.96 4.91
CA ALA A 126 16.95 -47.78 3.81
C ALA A 126 15.89 -48.78 3.29
N SER A 127 15.09 -49.38 4.18
CA SER A 127 13.97 -50.23 3.79
C SER A 127 12.89 -49.42 3.07
N TYR A 128 12.49 -48.29 3.65
CA TYR A 128 11.44 -47.45 3.09
C TYR A 128 11.83 -46.88 1.73
N GLU A 129 13.06 -46.40 1.55
CA GLU A 129 13.56 -45.90 0.26
C GLU A 129 13.54 -46.98 -0.82
N ARG A 130 13.89 -48.23 -0.46
CA ARG A 130 13.85 -49.37 -1.38
C ARG A 130 12.43 -49.69 -1.83
N ASP A 131 11.49 -49.74 -0.88
CA ASP A 131 10.09 -50.08 -1.16
C ASP A 131 9.34 -48.94 -1.88
N TYR A 132 9.73 -47.68 -1.59
CA TYR A 132 9.12 -46.49 -2.18
C TYR A 132 9.65 -46.16 -3.58
N ALA A 133 10.92 -46.47 -3.89
CA ALA A 133 11.52 -46.21 -5.19
C ALA A 133 10.67 -46.62 -6.42
N PRO A 134 10.07 -47.82 -6.49
CA PRO A 134 9.19 -48.19 -7.62
C PRO A 134 7.89 -47.36 -7.65
N ILE A 135 7.34 -46.99 -6.49
CA ILE A 135 6.15 -46.14 -6.39
C ILE A 135 6.47 -44.75 -6.92
N GLN A 136 7.57 -44.15 -6.45
CA GLN A 136 8.05 -42.85 -6.90
C GLN A 136 8.22 -42.80 -8.41
N LYS A 137 8.87 -43.80 -9.00
CA LYS A 137 9.08 -43.89 -10.45
C LYS A 137 7.77 -43.97 -11.23
N ARG A 138 6.78 -44.73 -10.73
CA ARG A 138 5.45 -44.82 -11.35
C ARG A 138 4.71 -43.48 -11.26
N THR A 139 4.70 -42.85 -10.10
CA THR A 139 4.04 -41.56 -9.88
C THR A 139 4.64 -40.46 -10.75
N GLU A 140 5.97 -40.44 -10.90
CA GLU A 140 6.67 -39.51 -11.79
C GLU A 140 6.30 -39.74 -13.26
N LEU A 141 6.26 -41.00 -13.72
CA LEU A 141 5.82 -41.31 -15.08
C LEU A 141 4.37 -40.91 -15.35
N GLU A 142 3.47 -41.14 -14.38
CA GLU A 142 2.08 -40.69 -14.47
C GLU A 142 1.97 -39.16 -14.50
N HIS A 143 2.78 -38.47 -13.70
CA HIS A 143 2.87 -37.01 -13.70
C HIS A 143 3.31 -36.49 -15.08
N GLN A 144 4.39 -37.02 -15.64
CA GLN A 144 4.88 -36.67 -16.98
C GLN A 144 3.81 -36.90 -18.06
N LYS A 145 3.06 -38.01 -17.98
CA LYS A 145 1.94 -38.26 -18.90
C LYS A 145 0.81 -37.23 -18.75
N ARG A 146 0.48 -36.82 -17.52
CA ARG A 146 -0.54 -35.78 -17.28
C ARG A 146 -0.13 -34.43 -17.87
N VAL A 147 1.14 -34.05 -17.70
CA VAL A 147 1.72 -32.83 -18.28
C VAL A 147 1.68 -32.89 -19.80
N ALA A 148 2.20 -33.97 -20.40
CA ALA A 148 2.22 -34.15 -21.85
C ALA A 148 0.81 -34.14 -22.46
N ASN A 149 -0.17 -34.76 -21.80
CA ASN A 149 -1.56 -34.73 -22.25
C ASN A 149 -2.17 -33.32 -22.16
N ALA A 150 -1.89 -32.58 -21.08
CA ALA A 150 -2.39 -31.21 -20.94
C ALA A 150 -1.77 -30.27 -21.98
N GLU A 151 -0.50 -30.46 -22.30
CA GLU A 151 0.20 -29.72 -23.37
C GLU A 151 -0.37 -30.08 -24.75
N ALA A 152 -0.61 -31.36 -25.03
CA ALA A 152 -1.25 -31.81 -26.26
C ALA A 152 -2.68 -31.25 -26.42
N ASP A 153 -3.47 -31.24 -25.35
CA ASP A 153 -4.83 -30.66 -25.34
C ASP A 153 -4.79 -29.16 -25.67
N LEU A 154 -3.83 -28.41 -25.10
CA LEU A 154 -3.64 -26.98 -25.38
C LEU A 154 -3.24 -26.75 -26.84
N ASN A 155 -2.24 -27.47 -27.34
CA ASN A 155 -1.75 -27.32 -28.71
C ASN A 155 -2.82 -27.68 -29.74
N ALA A 156 -3.53 -28.78 -29.53
CA ALA A 156 -4.64 -29.17 -30.40
C ALA A 156 -5.73 -28.08 -30.44
N TYR A 157 -6.06 -27.49 -29.30
CA TYR A 157 -7.04 -26.41 -29.28
C TYR A 157 -6.54 -25.14 -29.99
N LEU A 158 -5.27 -24.76 -29.78
CA LEU A 158 -4.65 -23.63 -30.48
C LEU A 158 -4.71 -23.79 -32.00
N GLU A 159 -4.46 -24.99 -32.53
CA GLU A 159 -4.61 -25.28 -33.95
C GLU A 159 -6.05 -25.08 -34.45
N THR A 160 -7.06 -25.46 -33.65
CA THR A 160 -8.47 -25.28 -34.06
C THR A 160 -8.91 -23.82 -34.14
N ILE A 161 -8.32 -22.92 -33.35
CA ILE A 161 -8.68 -21.50 -33.32
C ILE A 161 -7.74 -20.61 -34.12
N ALA A 162 -6.62 -21.13 -34.62
CA ALA A 162 -5.56 -20.34 -35.26
C ALA A 162 -6.06 -19.43 -36.39
N VAL A 163 -6.95 -19.93 -37.26
CA VAL A 163 -7.52 -19.14 -38.36
C VAL A 163 -8.39 -18.00 -37.82
N LYS A 164 -9.27 -18.31 -36.85
CA LYS A 164 -10.16 -17.32 -36.23
C LYS A 164 -9.37 -16.24 -35.49
N GLU A 165 -8.33 -16.61 -34.76
CA GLU A 165 -7.47 -15.64 -34.07
C GLU A 165 -6.74 -14.73 -35.06
N ALA A 166 -6.22 -15.29 -36.16
CA ALA A 166 -5.58 -14.49 -37.21
C ALA A 166 -6.56 -13.51 -37.89
N GLU A 167 -7.82 -13.91 -38.11
CA GLU A 167 -8.87 -13.00 -38.62
C GLU A 167 -9.16 -11.86 -37.64
N LEU A 168 -9.28 -12.17 -36.35
CA LEU A 168 -9.52 -11.16 -35.30
C LEU A 168 -8.33 -10.20 -35.13
N ASP A 169 -7.09 -10.68 -35.27
CA ASP A 169 -5.89 -9.84 -35.30
C ASP A 169 -5.89 -8.90 -36.50
N ALA A 170 -6.19 -9.43 -37.69
CA ALA A 170 -6.29 -8.61 -38.91
C ALA A 170 -7.41 -7.55 -38.81
N GLU A 171 -8.55 -7.88 -38.19
CA GLU A 171 -9.63 -6.91 -37.91
C GLU A 171 -9.18 -5.81 -36.95
N GLN A 172 -8.45 -6.17 -35.90
CA GLN A 172 -7.88 -5.17 -34.98
C GLN A 172 -6.88 -4.26 -35.69
N GLU A 173 -5.93 -4.82 -36.43
CA GLU A 173 -4.93 -4.05 -37.17
C GLU A 173 -5.59 -3.07 -38.15
N LYS A 174 -6.63 -3.54 -38.86
CA LYS A 174 -7.42 -2.69 -39.75
C LYS A 174 -8.10 -1.54 -39.00
N SER A 175 -8.69 -1.81 -37.84
CA SER A 175 -9.31 -0.79 -36.99
C SER A 175 -8.28 0.23 -36.51
N VAL A 176 -7.10 -0.21 -36.07
CA VAL A 176 -5.99 0.67 -35.68
C VAL A 176 -5.60 1.57 -36.85
N HIS A 177 -5.34 1.00 -38.03
CA HIS A 177 -4.93 1.77 -39.20
C HIS A 177 -5.99 2.80 -39.63
N GLN A 178 -7.27 2.44 -39.56
CA GLN A 178 -8.38 3.37 -39.85
C GLN A 178 -8.43 4.55 -38.85
N ASN A 179 -8.26 4.28 -37.56
CA ASN A 179 -8.25 5.32 -36.53
C ASN A 179 -6.99 6.21 -36.62
N GLU A 180 -5.82 5.63 -36.92
CA GLU A 180 -4.59 6.39 -37.16
C GLU A 180 -4.75 7.33 -38.36
N LYS A 181 -5.29 6.82 -39.46
CA LYS A 181 -5.56 7.64 -40.64
C LYS A 181 -6.57 8.76 -40.34
N ALA A 182 -7.68 8.44 -39.68
CA ALA A 182 -8.69 9.43 -39.33
C ALA A 182 -8.14 10.54 -38.41
N LEU A 183 -7.29 10.17 -37.44
CA LEU A 183 -6.60 11.13 -36.58
C LEU A 183 -5.64 12.01 -37.39
N ALA A 184 -4.80 11.42 -38.25
CA ALA A 184 -3.84 12.15 -39.06
C ALA A 184 -4.52 13.10 -40.07
N ASP A 185 -5.58 12.65 -40.75
CA ASP A 185 -6.37 13.46 -41.68
C ASP A 185 -7.02 14.65 -40.93
N TYR A 186 -7.50 14.44 -39.69
CA TYR A 186 -8.06 15.50 -38.87
C TYR A 186 -6.98 16.46 -38.32
N GLU A 187 -5.83 15.96 -37.87
CA GLU A 187 -4.71 16.78 -37.43
C GLU A 187 -4.10 17.62 -38.57
N ALA A 188 -4.11 17.14 -39.81
CA ALA A 188 -3.66 17.91 -40.97
C ALA A 188 -4.46 19.20 -41.20
N THR A 189 -5.71 19.27 -40.71
CA THR A 189 -6.56 20.47 -40.80
C THR A 189 -6.49 21.35 -39.55
N PHE A 190 -5.55 21.08 -38.63
CA PHE A 190 -5.43 21.78 -37.35
C PHE A 190 -5.24 23.28 -37.51
N ASP A 191 -4.27 23.73 -38.32
CA ASP A 191 -3.95 25.16 -38.44
C ASP A 191 -5.13 25.97 -39.02
N GLU A 192 -5.87 25.41 -39.99
CA GLU A 192 -7.07 26.05 -40.53
C GLU A 192 -8.16 26.21 -39.46
N ARG A 193 -8.44 25.13 -38.71
CA ARG A 193 -9.43 25.18 -37.62
C ARG A 193 -8.99 26.12 -36.50
N PHE A 194 -7.69 26.14 -36.18
CA PHE A 194 -7.11 27.00 -35.17
C PHE A 194 -7.25 28.47 -35.55
N VAL A 195 -6.93 28.84 -36.79
CA VAL A 195 -7.12 30.21 -37.30
C VAL A 195 -8.59 30.62 -37.23
N HIS A 196 -9.50 29.78 -37.76
CA HIS A 196 -10.93 30.05 -37.71
C HIS A 196 -11.42 30.23 -36.27
N TRP A 197 -11.05 29.32 -35.37
CA TRP A 197 -11.39 29.42 -33.94
C TRP A 197 -10.85 30.70 -33.32
N SER A 198 -9.58 31.07 -33.56
CA SER A 198 -8.96 32.26 -32.96
C SER A 198 -9.65 33.58 -33.37
N GLN A 199 -10.26 33.62 -34.56
CA GLN A 199 -10.99 34.78 -35.08
C GLN A 199 -12.47 34.78 -34.66
N SER A 200 -13.08 33.61 -34.56
CA SER A 200 -14.49 33.43 -34.21
C SER A 200 -14.70 33.05 -32.76
N ALA A 201 -13.66 33.09 -31.93
CA ALA A 201 -13.69 32.79 -30.52
C ALA A 201 -14.64 33.79 -29.86
N LYS A 202 -15.92 33.42 -29.77
CA LYS A 202 -16.85 34.14 -28.90
C LYS A 202 -16.27 33.99 -27.50
N THR A 203 -16.00 35.10 -26.85
CA THR A 203 -15.98 35.15 -25.39
C THR A 203 -17.31 34.54 -24.97
N GLY A 204 -17.31 33.31 -24.45
CA GLY A 204 -18.51 32.55 -24.13
C GLY A 204 -19.26 33.25 -23.00
N THR A 205 -19.42 32.59 -21.86
CA THR A 205 -19.79 33.34 -20.66
C THR A 205 -18.71 34.38 -20.33
N SER A 206 -19.15 35.62 -20.07
CA SER A 206 -18.31 36.71 -19.59
C SER A 206 -18.05 36.51 -18.10
N TRP A 207 -16.78 36.34 -17.74
CA TRP A 207 -16.36 36.07 -16.37
C TRP A 207 -15.60 37.27 -15.80
N GLU A 208 -16.14 37.86 -14.73
CA GLU A 208 -15.49 38.94 -13.99
C GLU A 208 -14.68 38.35 -12.82
N ALA A 209 -13.46 38.82 -12.60
CA ALA A 209 -12.68 38.43 -11.42
C ALA A 209 -13.38 38.91 -10.14
N MET A 210 -13.53 38.04 -9.14
CA MET A 210 -14.17 38.43 -7.89
C MET A 210 -13.35 39.53 -7.19
N ASP A 211 -14.04 40.55 -6.65
CA ASP A 211 -13.45 41.58 -5.81
C ASP A 211 -13.16 41.02 -4.41
N ILE A 212 -11.97 40.44 -4.24
CA ILE A 212 -11.55 39.75 -3.01
C ILE A 212 -11.11 40.76 -1.95
N ARG A 213 -11.70 40.64 -0.76
CA ARG A 213 -11.39 41.49 0.41
C ARG A 213 -10.48 40.80 1.41
N SER A 214 -10.66 39.51 1.63
CA SER A 214 -9.77 38.74 2.51
C SER A 214 -9.75 37.25 2.16
N VAL A 215 -8.65 36.60 2.51
CA VAL A 215 -8.44 35.17 2.35
C VAL A 215 -7.93 34.57 3.64
N SER A 216 -8.34 33.34 3.96
CA SER A 216 -7.85 32.60 5.12
C SER A 216 -7.86 31.09 4.87
N ALA A 217 -7.06 30.35 5.63
CA ALA A 217 -7.06 28.89 5.64
C ALA A 217 -7.37 28.38 7.05
N SER A 218 -8.04 27.23 7.16
CA SER A 218 -8.34 26.61 8.47
C SER A 218 -7.12 25.95 9.14
N ASN A 219 -6.01 25.81 8.41
CA ASN A 219 -4.72 25.39 8.93
C ASN A 219 -3.68 26.51 8.73
N ASP A 220 -2.42 26.28 9.11
CA ASP A 220 -1.34 27.28 8.96
C ASP A 220 -0.83 27.45 7.51
N THR A 221 -1.67 27.17 6.49
CA THR A 221 -1.40 27.53 5.10
C THR A 221 -1.52 29.04 4.96
N LYS A 222 -0.52 29.68 4.34
CA LYS A 222 -0.58 31.09 4.00
C LYS A 222 -1.22 31.25 2.62
N LEU A 223 -2.30 32.03 2.54
CA LEU A 223 -2.90 32.45 1.27
C LEU A 223 -2.46 33.87 0.94
N VAL A 224 -1.87 34.06 -0.25
CA VAL A 224 -1.35 35.35 -0.73
C VAL A 224 -2.20 35.79 -1.92
N LEU A 225 -2.94 36.89 -1.75
CA LEU A 225 -3.64 37.56 -2.83
C LEU A 225 -2.63 38.36 -3.67
N GLN A 226 -2.56 38.06 -4.96
CA GLN A 226 -1.71 38.69 -5.97
C GLN A 226 -2.54 39.63 -6.85
N ARG A 227 -1.91 40.21 -7.89
CA ARG A 227 -2.62 40.95 -8.94
C ARG A 227 -3.62 40.04 -9.67
N ASP A 228 -4.61 40.65 -10.31
CA ASP A 228 -5.64 39.98 -11.12
C ASP A 228 -6.47 38.93 -10.34
N SER A 229 -6.66 39.18 -9.03
CA SER A 229 -7.41 38.32 -8.10
C SER A 229 -6.90 36.87 -8.00
N VAL A 230 -5.60 36.66 -8.28
CA VAL A 230 -4.95 35.36 -8.14
C VAL A 230 -4.57 35.11 -6.69
N ILE A 231 -4.88 33.93 -6.15
CA ILE A 231 -4.51 33.49 -4.82
C ILE A 231 -3.46 32.39 -4.92
N GLN A 232 -2.32 32.58 -4.25
CA GLN A 232 -1.26 31.58 -4.11
C GLN A 232 -1.26 31.01 -2.69
N ALA A 233 -1.26 29.70 -2.56
CA ALA A 233 -1.14 28.99 -1.30
C ALA A 233 0.32 28.55 -1.05
N GLU A 234 0.83 28.83 0.15
CA GLU A 234 2.21 28.60 0.56
C GLU A 234 2.28 28.03 1.99
N GLY A 235 3.45 27.49 2.37
CA GLY A 235 3.70 27.03 3.74
C GLY A 235 3.13 25.64 4.03
N LYS A 236 2.42 25.49 5.15
CA LYS A 236 1.98 24.18 5.67
C LYS A 236 1.18 23.40 4.63
N LEU A 237 1.48 22.11 4.49
CA LEU A 237 0.66 21.15 3.74
C LEU A 237 -0.21 20.37 4.72
N GLY A 238 -1.46 20.11 4.33
CA GLY A 238 -2.43 19.46 5.19
C GLY A 238 -3.82 19.51 4.57
N LYS A 239 -4.74 18.73 5.16
CA LYS A 239 -6.18 19.00 5.03
C LYS A 239 -6.47 20.44 5.46
N THR A 240 -7.29 21.13 4.69
CA THR A 240 -7.58 22.56 4.89
C THR A 240 -8.91 22.95 4.28
N GLU A 241 -9.46 24.04 4.78
CA GLU A 241 -10.52 24.81 4.16
C GLU A 241 -9.93 26.15 3.76
N TYR A 242 -10.06 26.56 2.50
CA TYR A 242 -9.77 27.94 2.10
C TYR A 242 -11.06 28.75 2.11
N VAL A 243 -11.04 29.91 2.75
CA VAL A 243 -12.18 30.83 2.81
C VAL A 243 -11.77 32.11 2.09
N VAL A 244 -12.54 32.50 1.08
CA VAL A 244 -12.37 33.73 0.33
C VAL A 244 -13.60 34.60 0.53
N LEU A 245 -13.39 35.79 1.10
CA LEU A 245 -14.43 36.81 1.26
C LEU A 245 -14.24 37.88 0.21
N GLY A 246 -15.32 38.23 -0.49
CA GLY A 246 -15.34 39.26 -1.51
C GLY A 246 -16.60 40.12 -1.44
N LYS A 247 -16.67 41.12 -2.34
CA LYS A 247 -17.86 41.94 -2.57
C LYS A 247 -18.39 41.75 -3.98
N ALA A 248 -19.69 41.90 -4.12
CA ALA A 248 -20.37 42.02 -5.41
C ALA A 248 -21.59 42.96 -5.27
N GLY A 249 -22.17 43.36 -6.40
CA GLY A 249 -23.35 44.23 -6.43
C GLY A 249 -23.54 44.84 -7.81
N GLY A 250 -24.69 45.48 -8.03
CA GLY A 250 -25.04 46.14 -9.30
C GLY A 250 -25.58 45.21 -10.38
N GLU A 251 -25.13 43.95 -10.40
CA GLU A 251 -25.65 42.91 -11.29
C GLU A 251 -25.99 41.63 -10.51
N ALA A 252 -26.82 40.78 -11.12
CA ALA A 252 -27.23 39.53 -10.50
C ALA A 252 -26.14 38.46 -10.62
N LEU A 253 -25.78 37.81 -9.51
CA LEU A 253 -24.81 36.71 -9.51
C LEU A 253 -25.49 35.40 -9.90
N ARG A 254 -25.02 34.76 -10.97
CA ARG A 254 -25.61 33.53 -11.53
C ARG A 254 -24.70 32.32 -11.49
N ALA A 255 -23.39 32.48 -11.60
CA ALA A 255 -22.44 31.36 -11.47
C ALA A 255 -21.08 31.81 -10.96
N ILE A 256 -20.29 30.83 -10.54
CA ILE A 256 -18.90 31.00 -10.09
C ILE A 256 -17.99 30.09 -10.91
N ARG A 257 -16.86 30.60 -11.35
CA ARG A 257 -15.77 29.83 -11.96
C ARG A 257 -14.58 29.78 -11.03
N LEU A 258 -14.09 28.58 -10.77
CA LEU A 258 -12.83 28.30 -10.10
C LEU A 258 -11.79 27.93 -11.16
N GLU A 259 -10.74 28.72 -11.25
CA GLU A 259 -9.59 28.45 -12.11
C GLU A 259 -8.44 27.94 -11.23
N ALA A 260 -7.93 26.75 -11.51
CA ALA A 260 -6.75 26.16 -10.89
C ALA A 260 -5.55 26.40 -11.81
N LEU A 261 -4.61 27.23 -11.34
CA LEU A 261 -3.55 27.83 -12.15
C LEU A 261 -2.21 27.12 -11.94
N ILE A 262 -1.38 27.13 -12.97
CA ILE A 262 0.00 26.61 -12.90
C ILE A 262 0.95 27.66 -12.29
N HIS A 263 2.06 27.17 -11.72
CA HIS A 263 3.19 27.97 -11.29
C HIS A 263 4.42 27.06 -11.14
N ASP A 264 5.60 27.55 -11.53
CA ASP A 264 6.87 26.83 -11.37
C ASP A 264 7.24 26.49 -9.91
N THR A 265 6.66 27.19 -8.93
CA THR A 265 6.84 26.92 -7.49
C THR A 265 5.99 25.76 -6.99
N LEU A 266 5.02 25.29 -7.79
CA LEU A 266 4.18 24.14 -7.46
C LEU A 266 4.83 22.84 -7.95
N PRO A 267 4.68 21.73 -7.21
CA PRO A 267 5.14 20.43 -7.69
C PRO A 267 4.56 20.11 -9.06
N LYS A 268 5.41 19.66 -10.00
CA LYS A 268 5.03 19.37 -11.40
C LYS A 268 4.35 20.55 -12.12
N ASN A 269 4.65 21.78 -11.73
CA ASN A 269 3.99 23.02 -12.18
C ASN A 269 2.53 23.17 -11.75
N GLY A 270 2.05 22.34 -10.81
CA GLY A 270 0.71 22.41 -10.24
C GLY A 270 -0.36 21.71 -11.08
N PRO A 271 -1.64 22.13 -10.99
CA PRO A 271 -2.14 23.27 -10.20
C PRO A 271 -2.33 22.96 -8.69
N GLY A 272 -2.10 21.71 -8.27
CA GLY A 272 -2.16 21.30 -6.87
C GLY A 272 -0.82 21.35 -6.14
N ARG A 273 -0.86 21.13 -4.82
CA ARG A 273 0.29 21.15 -3.91
C ARG A 273 0.81 19.77 -3.53
N ALA A 274 0.14 18.69 -3.97
CA ALA A 274 0.63 17.33 -3.74
C ALA A 274 1.91 17.08 -4.54
N ASP A 275 2.71 16.08 -4.14
CA ASP A 275 4.02 15.79 -4.76
C ASP A 275 3.91 15.45 -6.27
N ASP A 276 2.74 14.98 -6.70
CA ASP A 276 2.40 14.68 -8.10
C ASP A 276 1.78 15.87 -8.85
N GLY A 277 1.64 17.04 -8.22
CA GLY A 277 1.00 18.24 -8.78
C GLY A 277 -0.54 18.24 -8.74
N ASN A 278 -1.16 17.21 -8.16
CA ASN A 278 -2.62 17.08 -8.12
C ASN A 278 -3.23 17.78 -6.89
N PHE A 279 -4.55 18.00 -6.94
CA PHE A 279 -5.37 18.45 -5.81
C PHE A 279 -6.65 17.62 -5.74
N VAL A 280 -7.35 17.69 -4.61
CA VAL A 280 -8.69 17.12 -4.48
C VAL A 280 -9.59 18.13 -3.75
N LEU A 281 -10.46 18.79 -4.50
CA LEU A 281 -11.48 19.70 -3.96
C LEU A 281 -12.67 18.87 -3.48
N THR A 282 -12.77 18.67 -2.18
CA THR A 282 -13.82 17.84 -1.56
C THR A 282 -15.19 18.53 -1.60
N GLU A 283 -15.25 19.83 -1.35
CA GLU A 283 -16.51 20.59 -1.39
C GLU A 283 -16.25 22.07 -1.69
N ILE A 284 -17.10 22.71 -2.49
CA ILE A 284 -17.23 24.15 -2.61
C ILE A 284 -18.59 24.62 -2.07
N GLU A 285 -18.56 25.58 -1.15
CA GLU A 285 -19.76 26.19 -0.58
C GLU A 285 -19.75 27.69 -0.78
N VAL A 286 -20.92 28.27 -1.02
CA VAL A 286 -21.09 29.70 -1.24
C VAL A 286 -22.18 30.22 -0.30
N ARG A 287 -21.92 31.37 0.31
CA ARG A 287 -22.94 32.12 1.06
C ARG A 287 -22.80 33.61 0.78
N TRP A 288 -23.89 34.35 0.95
CA TRP A 288 -23.91 35.79 0.78
C TRP A 288 -24.64 36.48 1.93
N ALA A 289 -24.33 37.74 2.18
CA ALA A 289 -25.03 38.61 3.13
C ALA A 289 -25.10 40.04 2.57
N PRO A 290 -26.26 40.72 2.61
CA PRO A 290 -26.37 42.11 2.16
C PRO A 290 -25.50 43.05 3.01
N ASP A 291 -24.98 44.13 2.42
CA ASP A 291 -24.19 45.11 3.20
C ASP A 291 -25.03 45.81 4.29
N SER A 292 -26.35 45.92 4.11
CA SER A 292 -27.29 46.41 5.13
C SER A 292 -27.40 45.52 6.38
N ASP A 293 -27.12 44.21 6.26
CA ASP A 293 -27.14 43.24 7.36
C ASP A 293 -26.03 42.19 7.16
N PRO A 294 -24.76 42.55 7.47
CA PRO A 294 -23.58 41.75 7.13
C PRO A 294 -23.47 40.42 7.90
N ASP A 295 -24.29 40.21 8.92
CA ASP A 295 -24.33 38.98 9.70
C ASP A 295 -25.42 38.00 9.20
N ALA A 296 -26.33 38.44 8.33
CA ALA A 296 -27.45 37.64 7.80
C ALA A 296 -27.03 36.72 6.64
N TRP A 297 -26.10 35.81 6.89
CA TRP A 297 -25.58 34.88 5.90
C TRP A 297 -26.62 33.88 5.37
N LYS A 298 -26.80 33.86 4.05
CA LYS A 298 -27.63 32.91 3.31
C LYS A 298 -26.77 31.99 2.48
N LYS A 299 -26.88 30.67 2.71
CA LYS A 299 -26.20 29.66 1.90
C LYS A 299 -26.85 29.57 0.52
N ILE A 300 -26.02 29.49 -0.52
CA ILE A 300 -26.46 29.30 -1.90
C ILE A 300 -26.25 27.84 -2.29
N LYS A 301 -27.30 27.24 -2.86
CA LYS A 301 -27.19 25.90 -3.44
C LYS A 301 -26.57 26.02 -4.83
N LEU A 302 -25.51 25.27 -5.07
CA LEU A 302 -24.88 25.15 -6.38
C LEU A 302 -25.48 23.98 -7.18
N HIS A 303 -25.50 24.10 -8.51
CA HIS A 303 -25.93 23.03 -9.43
C HIS A 303 -25.17 23.10 -10.76
N LYS A 304 -25.42 22.11 -11.63
CA LYS A 304 -24.78 21.94 -12.95
C LYS A 304 -23.26 22.19 -12.94
N PRO A 305 -22.51 21.42 -12.14
CA PRO A 305 -21.07 21.57 -12.09
C PRO A 305 -20.47 21.11 -13.43
N GLN A 306 -19.62 21.94 -14.01
CA GLN A 306 -18.87 21.60 -15.23
C GLN A 306 -17.38 21.78 -14.97
N ALA A 307 -16.54 20.95 -15.57
CA ALA A 307 -15.09 21.09 -15.53
C ALA A 307 -14.50 20.72 -16.89
N ASP A 308 -13.35 21.34 -17.22
CA ASP A 308 -12.63 21.00 -18.45
C ASP A 308 -12.05 19.58 -18.41
N PHE A 309 -11.70 19.10 -17.22
CA PHE A 309 -11.25 17.74 -16.98
C PHE A 309 -11.68 17.23 -15.60
N SER A 310 -11.79 15.92 -15.46
CA SER A 310 -11.95 15.26 -14.17
C SER A 310 -11.21 13.93 -14.17
N GLN A 311 -10.41 13.71 -13.13
CA GLN A 311 -9.80 12.43 -12.84
C GLN A 311 -10.88 11.35 -12.72
N GLN A 312 -10.57 10.14 -13.18
CA GLN A 312 -11.45 8.98 -12.99
C GLN A 312 -11.80 8.81 -11.50
N ASN A 313 -13.09 8.64 -11.20
CA ASN A 313 -13.66 8.55 -9.84
C ASN A 313 -13.65 9.83 -8.99
N PHE A 314 -13.11 10.95 -9.49
CA PHE A 314 -13.16 12.26 -8.83
C PHE A 314 -13.81 13.32 -9.75
N PRO A 315 -15.08 13.12 -10.17
CA PRO A 315 -15.78 14.04 -11.05
C PRO A 315 -16.13 15.36 -10.34
N VAL A 316 -16.18 16.47 -11.09
CA VAL A 316 -16.50 17.81 -10.56
C VAL A 316 -17.80 17.87 -9.74
N LYS A 317 -18.79 17.02 -10.06
CA LYS A 317 -20.05 16.94 -9.31
C LYS A 317 -19.89 16.58 -7.84
N ASN A 318 -18.81 15.88 -7.49
CA ASN A 318 -18.53 15.50 -6.11
C ASN A 318 -18.05 16.70 -5.27
N ALA A 319 -17.71 17.84 -5.89
CA ALA A 319 -17.37 19.05 -5.16
C ALA A 319 -18.61 19.84 -4.67
N ILE A 320 -19.84 19.42 -5.00
CA ILE A 320 -21.09 20.07 -4.55
C ILE A 320 -22.14 19.07 -4.04
N ASP A 321 -21.71 17.86 -3.69
CA ASP A 321 -22.62 16.76 -3.32
C ASP A 321 -22.94 16.72 -1.81
N GLY A 322 -22.32 17.59 -1.01
CA GLY A 322 -22.47 17.62 0.45
C GLY A 322 -21.59 16.61 1.19
N ASN A 323 -20.81 15.77 0.48
CA ASN A 323 -19.98 14.73 1.07
C ASN A 323 -18.52 15.18 1.24
N LYS A 324 -18.19 15.59 2.47
CA LYS A 324 -16.84 16.05 2.86
C LYS A 324 -15.86 14.93 3.25
N SER A 325 -16.11 13.68 2.83
CA SER A 325 -15.27 12.53 3.17
C SER A 325 -13.89 12.58 2.49
N GLY A 326 -12.90 11.93 3.10
CA GLY A 326 -11.52 11.91 2.61
C GLY A 326 -11.27 11.15 1.30
N ASN A 327 -12.31 10.57 0.69
CA ASN A 327 -12.25 9.86 -0.59
C ASN A 327 -13.17 10.49 -1.64
N ASN A 328 -13.66 11.71 -1.40
CA ASN A 328 -14.57 12.43 -2.29
C ASN A 328 -13.95 13.72 -2.82
N GLY A 329 -14.46 14.19 -3.96
CA GLY A 329 -14.15 15.50 -4.53
C GLY A 329 -13.83 15.48 -6.01
N TRP A 330 -13.37 16.63 -6.50
CA TRP A 330 -12.87 16.87 -7.85
C TRP A 330 -11.34 16.89 -7.88
N ALA A 331 -10.75 16.18 -8.85
CA ALA A 331 -9.31 16.11 -9.03
C ALA A 331 -8.94 16.07 -10.52
N VAL A 332 -7.66 16.28 -10.85
CA VAL A 332 -7.21 16.50 -12.24
C VAL A 332 -6.09 15.56 -12.72
N SER A 333 -5.67 14.57 -11.93
CA SER A 333 -4.70 13.58 -12.40
C SER A 333 -5.27 12.69 -13.53
N PRO A 334 -4.48 12.34 -14.57
CA PRO A 334 -3.05 12.62 -14.75
C PRO A 334 -2.74 13.94 -15.48
N GLN A 335 -3.73 14.80 -15.74
CA GLN A 335 -3.59 16.08 -16.44
C GLN A 335 -2.99 17.17 -15.53
N VAL A 336 -1.87 16.89 -14.88
CA VAL A 336 -1.15 17.89 -14.05
C VAL A 336 -0.20 18.72 -14.91
N GLY A 337 0.29 19.84 -14.38
CA GLY A 337 1.19 20.75 -15.07
C GLY A 337 0.51 21.65 -16.11
N GLN A 338 -0.82 21.72 -16.10
CA GLN A 338 -1.63 22.56 -16.98
C GLN A 338 -2.79 23.23 -16.23
N TYR A 339 -3.37 24.25 -16.87
CA TYR A 339 -4.52 24.98 -16.36
C TYR A 339 -5.76 24.06 -16.28
N HIS A 340 -6.54 24.23 -15.22
CA HIS A 340 -7.85 23.59 -15.07
C HIS A 340 -8.91 24.57 -14.59
N SER A 341 -10.16 24.30 -14.91
CA SER A 341 -11.29 25.12 -14.49
C SER A 341 -12.54 24.31 -14.23
N ALA A 342 -13.31 24.79 -13.26
CA ALA A 342 -14.64 24.32 -12.98
C ALA A 342 -15.60 25.51 -12.84
N LEU A 343 -16.85 25.34 -13.26
CA LEU A 343 -17.92 26.30 -12.99
C LEU A 343 -19.04 25.63 -12.19
N PHE A 344 -19.74 26.46 -11.42
CA PHE A 344 -20.87 26.07 -10.61
C PHE A 344 -21.96 27.14 -10.75
N GLU A 345 -23.12 26.76 -11.33
CA GLU A 345 -24.29 27.64 -11.41
C GLU A 345 -24.95 27.74 -10.03
N LEU A 346 -25.47 28.92 -9.70
CA LEU A 346 -26.30 29.13 -8.52
C LEU A 346 -27.73 28.71 -8.83
N ASN A 347 -28.30 27.87 -7.98
CA ASN A 347 -29.68 27.40 -8.14
C ASN A 347 -30.67 28.56 -8.07
N ASP A 348 -30.37 29.51 -7.18
CA ASP A 348 -31.12 30.75 -7.00
C ASP A 348 -30.14 31.91 -7.19
N PRO A 349 -30.23 32.68 -8.28
CA PRO A 349 -29.37 33.85 -8.51
C PRO A 349 -29.49 34.86 -7.38
N VAL A 350 -28.38 35.52 -7.02
CA VAL A 350 -28.42 36.63 -6.07
C VAL A 350 -28.71 37.91 -6.83
N VAL A 351 -29.92 38.43 -6.65
CA VAL A 351 -30.36 39.72 -7.20
C VAL A 351 -30.50 40.69 -6.03
N SER A 352 -29.76 41.80 -6.07
CA SER A 352 -29.74 42.80 -5.00
C SER A 352 -29.46 44.19 -5.59
N ASP A 353 -30.23 45.19 -5.16
CA ASP A 353 -30.04 46.59 -5.52
C ASP A 353 -28.91 47.26 -4.70
N GLU A 354 -28.52 46.64 -3.58
CA GLU A 354 -27.35 47.02 -2.79
C GLU A 354 -26.16 46.07 -3.01
N SER A 355 -24.97 46.55 -2.68
CA SER A 355 -23.78 45.70 -2.58
C SER A 355 -23.94 44.67 -1.47
N TYR A 356 -23.29 43.52 -1.64
CA TYR A 356 -23.32 42.42 -0.70
C TYR A 356 -21.96 41.74 -0.61
N GLN A 357 -21.77 41.02 0.50
CA GLN A 357 -20.61 40.18 0.73
C GLN A 357 -20.88 38.77 0.21
N ILE A 358 -19.84 38.15 -0.36
CA ILE A 358 -19.85 36.75 -0.77
C ILE A 358 -18.72 36.04 -0.04
N GLU A 359 -19.02 34.89 0.54
CA GLU A 359 -18.01 33.93 1.01
C GLU A 359 -18.02 32.69 0.13
N ILE A 360 -16.85 32.31 -0.36
CA ILE A 360 -16.60 31.04 -1.04
C ILE A 360 -15.65 30.22 -0.18
N LYS A 361 -16.07 29.00 0.17
CA LYS A 361 -15.30 28.05 0.97
C LYS A 361 -14.93 26.82 0.17
N LEU A 362 -13.63 26.52 0.08
CA LEU A 362 -13.07 25.37 -0.62
C LEU A 362 -12.55 24.36 0.42
N THR A 363 -13.29 23.28 0.63
CA THR A 363 -12.95 22.19 1.55
C THR A 363 -12.06 21.17 0.83
N GLN A 364 -10.92 20.82 1.43
CA GLN A 364 -9.89 19.97 0.81
C GLN A 364 -9.42 18.94 1.84
N HIS A 365 -10.24 17.92 2.07
CA HIS A 365 -10.12 16.97 3.17
C HIS A 365 -9.68 15.56 2.75
N TYR A 366 -9.21 15.43 1.51
CA TYR A 366 -8.75 14.16 0.97
C TYR A 366 -7.72 13.47 1.88
N GLN A 367 -7.86 12.15 2.02
CA GLN A 367 -7.14 11.33 2.99
C GLN A 367 -5.62 11.37 2.82
N GLY A 368 -5.14 11.66 1.61
CA GLY A 368 -3.72 11.83 1.32
C GLY A 368 -3.06 13.07 1.95
N ASN A 369 -3.81 13.93 2.64
CA ASN A 369 -3.34 15.04 3.50
C ASN A 369 -2.42 16.11 2.83
N LYS A 370 -2.17 16.03 1.52
CA LYS A 370 -1.34 16.99 0.77
C LYS A 370 -2.04 17.61 -0.43
N TYR A 371 -3.28 17.18 -0.71
CA TYR A 371 -3.98 17.43 -1.96
C TYR A 371 -4.81 18.73 -1.93
N ALA A 372 -4.16 19.83 -1.57
CA ALA A 372 -4.75 21.15 -1.65
C ALA A 372 -4.36 21.86 -2.96
N ILE A 373 -5.22 22.73 -3.48
CA ILE A 373 -5.00 23.62 -4.61
C ILE A 373 -3.87 24.58 -4.25
N GLY A 374 -2.95 24.77 -5.19
CA GLY A 374 -1.75 25.57 -5.02
C GLY A 374 -1.91 27.02 -5.44
N ARG A 375 -2.52 27.24 -6.59
CA ARG A 375 -2.77 28.58 -7.13
C ARG A 375 -4.12 28.60 -7.81
N PHE A 376 -4.93 29.61 -7.53
CA PHE A 376 -6.27 29.67 -8.10
C PHE A 376 -6.80 31.09 -8.25
N ARG A 377 -7.87 31.23 -9.03
CA ARG A 377 -8.67 32.45 -9.16
C ARG A 377 -10.15 32.09 -9.08
N LEU A 378 -10.94 33.00 -8.51
CA LEU A 378 -12.40 32.92 -8.47
C LEU A 378 -12.98 34.06 -9.30
N SER A 379 -13.91 33.70 -10.19
CA SER A 379 -14.64 34.64 -11.03
C SER A 379 -16.13 34.42 -10.89
N ILE A 380 -16.90 35.48 -11.17
CA ILE A 380 -18.35 35.51 -11.12
C ILE A 380 -18.92 35.94 -12.47
N THR A 381 -20.19 35.65 -12.72
CA THR A 381 -20.89 36.10 -13.93
C THR A 381 -22.33 36.46 -13.63
N SER A 382 -22.84 37.41 -14.41
CA SER A 382 -24.23 37.84 -14.45
C SER A 382 -24.94 37.42 -15.74
N ASP A 383 -24.26 36.74 -16.66
CA ASP A 383 -24.82 36.35 -17.96
C ASP A 383 -26.05 35.43 -17.81
N GLU A 384 -27.05 35.66 -18.66
CA GLU A 384 -28.24 34.82 -18.75
C GLU A 384 -28.09 33.72 -19.81
N GLY A 385 -28.83 32.62 -19.63
CA GLY A 385 -28.87 31.53 -20.60
C GLY A 385 -27.93 30.38 -20.26
N GLU A 386 -27.32 29.76 -21.28
CA GLU A 386 -26.39 28.66 -21.11
C GLU A 386 -25.02 29.20 -20.64
N ILE A 387 -24.65 28.88 -19.41
CA ILE A 387 -23.38 29.27 -18.81
C ILE A 387 -22.33 28.18 -19.11
N ASP A 388 -21.21 28.58 -19.70
CA ASP A 388 -20.08 27.72 -20.02
C ASP A 388 -18.80 28.19 -19.31
N LEU A 389 -17.74 27.38 -19.39
CA LEU A 389 -16.45 27.70 -18.74
C LEU A 389 -15.80 28.97 -19.32
N GLY A 390 -16.29 29.45 -20.46
CA GLY A 390 -15.74 30.58 -21.19
C GLY A 390 -14.30 30.35 -21.60
N ILE A 391 -13.66 31.44 -22.02
CA ILE A 391 -12.23 31.48 -22.26
C ILE A 391 -11.56 31.94 -20.96
N PRO A 392 -10.48 31.28 -20.49
CA PRO A 392 -9.69 31.75 -19.35
C PRO A 392 -9.14 33.14 -19.65
N LEU A 393 -9.08 34.03 -18.65
CA LEU A 393 -8.60 35.41 -18.87
C LEU A 393 -7.19 35.46 -19.46
N SER A 394 -6.34 34.48 -19.14
CA SER A 394 -5.00 34.38 -19.72
C SER A 394 -5.01 34.10 -21.22
N ILE A 395 -5.97 33.32 -21.71
CA ILE A 395 -6.15 33.03 -23.14
C ILE A 395 -6.84 34.20 -23.82
N ASP A 396 -7.85 34.78 -23.17
CA ASP A 396 -8.58 35.95 -23.66
C ASP A 396 -7.65 37.16 -23.86
N SER A 397 -6.77 37.42 -22.89
CA SER A 397 -5.75 38.47 -22.99
C SER A 397 -4.80 38.26 -24.18
N ILE A 398 -4.49 37.00 -24.54
CA ILE A 398 -3.67 36.69 -25.71
C ILE A 398 -4.48 36.86 -27.00
N LEU A 399 -5.76 36.47 -27.01
CA LEU A 399 -6.66 36.65 -28.15
C LEU A 399 -6.89 38.13 -28.47
N ALA A 400 -6.87 39.00 -27.45
CA ALA A 400 -6.99 40.45 -27.61
C ALA A 400 -5.77 41.11 -28.29
N LEU A 401 -4.60 40.47 -28.29
CA LEU A 401 -3.42 40.94 -29.03
C LEU A 401 -3.58 40.66 -30.53
N ASN A 402 -3.03 41.54 -31.39
CA ASN A 402 -2.92 41.25 -32.81
C ASN A 402 -2.03 40.01 -33.03
N ALA A 403 -2.29 39.25 -34.10
CA ALA A 403 -1.61 37.98 -34.33
C ALA A 403 -0.08 38.12 -34.48
N ASP A 404 0.40 39.26 -34.99
CA ASP A 404 1.81 39.62 -35.14
C ASP A 404 2.47 40.15 -33.86
N GLU A 405 1.69 40.45 -32.82
CA GLU A 405 2.16 40.90 -31.51
C GLU A 405 2.30 39.77 -30.48
N ARG A 406 1.86 38.55 -30.84
CA ARG A 406 1.92 37.37 -29.96
C ARG A 406 3.31 36.73 -30.00
N SER A 407 3.87 36.46 -28.83
CA SER A 407 5.09 35.63 -28.68
C SER A 407 4.82 34.17 -29.03
N ASP A 408 5.90 33.41 -29.28
CA ASP A 408 5.82 31.98 -29.57
C ASP A 408 5.16 31.19 -28.41
N GLU A 409 5.46 31.55 -27.16
CA GLU A 409 4.86 30.92 -25.97
C GLU A 409 3.36 31.21 -25.87
N GLN A 410 2.93 32.43 -26.21
CA GLN A 410 1.52 32.80 -26.23
C GLN A 410 0.78 32.06 -27.35
N GLN A 411 1.38 31.97 -28.54
CA GLN A 411 0.82 31.22 -29.66
C GLN A 411 0.69 29.74 -29.32
N GLN A 412 1.70 29.14 -28.69
CA GLN A 412 1.65 27.77 -28.23
C GLN A 412 0.57 27.55 -27.16
N SER A 413 0.41 28.50 -26.23
CA SER A 413 -0.64 28.45 -25.21
C SER A 413 -2.04 28.44 -25.82
N LEU A 414 -2.27 29.24 -26.87
CA LEU A 414 -3.53 29.21 -27.63
C LEU A 414 -3.75 27.85 -28.33
N LYS A 415 -2.71 27.33 -28.99
CA LYS A 415 -2.80 26.02 -29.69
C LYS A 415 -3.14 24.90 -28.71
N THR A 416 -2.42 24.80 -27.60
CA THR A 416 -2.68 23.79 -26.56
C THR A 416 -4.08 23.94 -25.96
N PHE A 417 -4.54 25.17 -25.73
CA PHE A 417 -5.89 25.43 -25.25
C PHE A 417 -6.96 24.97 -26.25
N PHE A 418 -6.75 25.25 -27.54
CA PHE A 418 -7.65 24.82 -28.61
C PHE A 418 -7.68 23.28 -28.76
N GLU A 419 -6.51 22.63 -28.78
CA GLU A 419 -6.39 21.16 -28.83
C GLU A 419 -7.16 20.48 -27.69
N GLY A 420 -7.04 21.02 -26.47
CA GLY A 420 -7.72 20.49 -25.28
C GLY A 420 -9.24 20.62 -25.31
N ARG A 421 -9.79 21.44 -26.21
CA ARG A 421 -11.25 21.66 -26.36
C ARG A 421 -11.82 21.16 -27.69
N ASP A 422 -10.97 20.74 -28.61
CA ASP A 422 -11.38 20.11 -29.85
C ASP A 422 -11.97 18.71 -29.56
N LYS A 423 -13.30 18.68 -29.35
CA LYS A 423 -14.05 17.47 -28.99
C LYS A 423 -13.81 16.33 -29.98
N GLN A 424 -13.70 16.65 -31.26
CA GLN A 424 -13.47 15.66 -32.30
C GLN A 424 -12.05 15.11 -32.24
N LEU A 425 -11.04 15.96 -32.02
CA LEU A 425 -9.65 15.52 -31.80
C LEU A 425 -9.56 14.55 -30.61
N LEU A 426 -10.17 14.93 -29.48
CA LEU A 426 -10.18 14.10 -28.26
C LEU A 426 -10.91 12.75 -28.48
N GLN A 427 -12.01 12.75 -29.24
CA GLN A 427 -12.72 11.53 -29.61
C GLN A 427 -11.87 10.60 -30.49
N LEU A 428 -11.19 11.14 -31.50
CA LEU A 428 -10.31 10.37 -32.40
C LEU A 428 -9.11 9.79 -31.64
N LYS A 429 -8.46 10.59 -30.80
CA LYS A 429 -7.38 10.10 -29.92
C LYS A 429 -7.86 8.96 -29.01
N LYS A 430 -9.02 9.12 -28.39
CA LYS A 430 -9.62 8.06 -27.56
C LYS A 430 -9.99 6.81 -28.36
N ALA A 431 -10.51 6.95 -29.56
CA ALA A 431 -10.86 5.84 -30.43
C ALA A 431 -9.62 5.04 -30.85
N LEU A 432 -8.53 5.73 -31.18
CA LEU A 432 -7.24 5.12 -31.48
C LEU A 432 -6.67 4.35 -30.27
N GLU A 433 -6.70 4.95 -29.08
CA GLU A 433 -6.27 4.29 -27.84
C GLU A 433 -7.08 3.03 -27.56
N VAL A 434 -8.40 3.06 -27.78
CA VAL A 434 -9.27 1.88 -27.64
C VAL A 434 -8.92 0.80 -28.65
N ALA A 435 -8.68 1.17 -29.92
CA ALA A 435 -8.33 0.22 -30.98
C ALA A 435 -6.98 -0.48 -30.72
N LYS A 436 -6.01 0.22 -30.10
CA LYS A 436 -4.67 -0.30 -29.78
C LYS A 436 -4.63 -1.24 -28.56
N LYS A 437 -5.72 -1.35 -27.78
CA LYS A 437 -5.74 -2.24 -26.60
C LYS A 437 -5.63 -3.70 -27.03
N PRO A 438 -4.75 -4.52 -26.41
CA PRO A 438 -4.65 -5.94 -26.74
C PRO A 438 -6.00 -6.65 -26.64
N ARG A 439 -6.29 -7.55 -27.59
CA ARG A 439 -7.48 -8.41 -27.52
C ARG A 439 -7.39 -9.31 -26.30
N PRO A 440 -8.51 -9.60 -25.63
CA PRO A 440 -8.53 -10.63 -24.60
C PRO A 440 -8.20 -11.99 -25.23
N GLU A 441 -7.41 -12.80 -24.51
CA GLU A 441 -7.13 -14.17 -24.91
C GLU A 441 -8.41 -15.01 -24.89
N ASP A 442 -8.49 -16.02 -25.75
CA ASP A 442 -9.62 -16.94 -25.78
C ASP A 442 -9.82 -17.60 -24.39
N PRO A 443 -11.06 -17.64 -23.85
CA PRO A 443 -11.33 -18.16 -22.52
C PRO A 443 -10.92 -19.63 -22.32
N GLN A 444 -11.01 -20.45 -23.38
CA GLN A 444 -10.65 -21.85 -23.33
C GLN A 444 -9.13 -22.03 -23.39
N VAL A 445 -8.40 -21.20 -24.14
CA VAL A 445 -6.93 -21.13 -24.07
C VAL A 445 -6.49 -20.80 -22.64
N THR A 446 -7.09 -19.79 -22.02
CA THR A 446 -6.80 -19.39 -20.64
C THR A 446 -6.99 -20.57 -19.67
N LYS A 447 -8.11 -21.30 -19.81
CA LYS A 447 -8.42 -22.48 -19.00
C LYS A 447 -7.43 -23.62 -19.20
N LEU A 448 -7.02 -23.89 -20.43
CA LEU A 448 -6.07 -24.95 -20.76
C LEU A 448 -4.65 -24.62 -20.28
N LYS A 449 -4.22 -23.36 -20.38
CA LYS A 449 -2.96 -22.88 -19.77
C LYS A 449 -2.97 -23.04 -18.25
N ALA A 450 -4.05 -22.63 -17.58
CA ALA A 450 -4.17 -22.80 -16.13
C ALA A 450 -4.14 -24.28 -15.70
N ARG A 451 -4.77 -25.17 -16.50
CA ARG A 451 -4.69 -26.62 -16.28
C ARG A 451 -3.25 -27.12 -16.44
N LEU A 452 -2.56 -26.72 -17.51
CA LEU A 452 -1.17 -27.11 -17.76
C LEU A 452 -0.26 -26.66 -16.62
N GLU A 453 -0.39 -25.41 -16.17
CA GLU A 453 0.37 -24.86 -15.04
C GLU A 453 0.15 -25.68 -13.77
N LEU A 454 -1.11 -25.95 -13.42
CA LEU A 454 -1.47 -26.74 -12.24
C LEU A 454 -0.86 -28.14 -12.27
N VAL A 455 -0.94 -28.84 -13.41
CA VAL A 455 -0.41 -30.20 -13.52
C VAL A 455 1.10 -30.27 -13.68
N SER A 456 1.77 -29.17 -14.01
CA SER A 456 3.23 -29.08 -14.17
C SER A 456 3.96 -28.80 -12.85
N GLN A 457 3.21 -28.58 -11.76
CA GLN A 457 3.82 -28.37 -10.45
C GLN A 457 4.59 -29.61 -9.99
N PRO A 458 5.79 -29.44 -9.40
CA PRO A 458 6.58 -30.57 -8.91
C PRO A 458 5.80 -31.43 -7.92
N LEU A 459 5.95 -32.75 -8.02
CA LEU A 459 5.37 -33.66 -7.05
C LEU A 459 5.97 -33.41 -5.66
N PRO A 460 5.13 -33.31 -4.61
CA PRO A 460 5.64 -33.17 -3.25
C PRO A 460 6.37 -34.45 -2.84
N MET A 461 7.38 -34.31 -1.99
CA MET A 461 8.03 -35.46 -1.35
C MET A 461 7.01 -36.22 -0.49
N ASP A 462 7.10 -37.55 -0.52
CA ASP A 462 6.31 -38.38 0.39
C ASP A 462 6.53 -37.98 1.86
N THR A 463 5.45 -37.96 2.63
CA THR A 463 5.47 -37.47 4.02
C THR A 463 6.31 -38.37 4.91
N THR A 464 6.22 -39.69 4.73
CA THR A 464 6.97 -40.68 5.51
C THR A 464 8.46 -40.61 5.17
N LEU A 465 8.78 -40.54 3.86
CA LEU A 465 10.16 -40.36 3.41
C LEU A 465 10.79 -39.08 3.99
N LYS A 466 10.04 -37.97 3.97
CA LYS A 466 10.46 -36.70 4.55
C LYS A 466 10.73 -36.81 6.05
N GLN A 467 9.86 -37.49 6.79
CA GLN A 467 10.02 -37.70 8.23
C GLN A 467 11.24 -38.57 8.55
N LEU A 468 11.41 -39.70 7.85
CA LEU A 468 12.55 -40.61 8.06
C LEU A 468 13.88 -39.95 7.72
N ARG A 469 13.96 -39.19 6.62
CA ARG A 469 15.17 -38.42 6.28
C ARG A 469 15.51 -37.39 7.35
N ARG A 470 14.51 -36.64 7.82
CA ARG A 470 14.71 -35.69 8.93
C ARG A 470 15.18 -36.40 10.21
N ALA A 471 14.59 -37.55 10.54
CA ALA A 471 14.99 -38.32 11.72
C ALA A 471 16.43 -38.84 11.58
N PHE A 472 16.82 -39.32 10.40
CA PHE A 472 18.18 -39.75 10.09
C PHE A 472 19.18 -38.60 10.18
N ASP A 473 18.85 -37.43 9.63
CA ASP A 473 19.71 -36.24 9.71
C ASP A 473 19.94 -35.83 11.17
N LEU A 474 18.88 -35.83 12.00
CA LEU A 474 18.97 -35.52 13.42
C LEU A 474 19.80 -36.55 14.18
N SER A 475 19.54 -37.85 14.00
CA SER A 475 20.30 -38.91 14.67
C SER A 475 21.77 -38.94 14.24
N SER A 476 22.05 -38.64 12.97
CA SER A 476 23.41 -38.49 12.44
C SER A 476 24.20 -37.36 13.12
N GLN A 477 23.54 -36.30 13.59
CA GLN A 477 24.20 -35.28 14.41
C GLN A 477 24.42 -35.76 15.85
N GLN A 478 23.45 -36.49 16.42
CA GLN A 478 23.51 -37.00 17.78
C GLN A 478 24.68 -37.97 18.00
N ILE A 479 24.94 -38.87 17.04
CA ILE A 479 26.04 -39.86 17.13
C ILE A 479 27.44 -39.25 17.05
N LYS A 480 27.61 -38.04 16.51
CA LYS A 480 28.92 -37.37 16.47
C LYS A 480 29.45 -37.06 17.87
N ASN A 481 28.55 -36.89 18.84
CA ASN A 481 28.88 -36.61 20.23
C ASN A 481 27.97 -37.42 21.16
N THR A 482 27.85 -38.74 20.96
CA THR A 482 26.95 -39.65 21.69
C THR A 482 26.89 -39.37 23.19
N ARG A 483 28.06 -39.25 23.81
CA ARG A 483 28.20 -39.02 25.25
C ARG A 483 27.67 -37.66 25.73
N LEU A 484 27.89 -36.62 24.93
CA LEU A 484 27.36 -35.29 25.22
C LEU A 484 25.85 -35.25 25.04
N THR A 485 25.35 -35.81 23.94
CA THR A 485 23.91 -35.92 23.65
C THR A 485 23.19 -36.66 24.77
N ALA A 486 23.70 -37.82 25.20
CA ALA A 486 23.12 -38.58 26.30
C ALA A 486 23.09 -37.77 27.62
N ALA A 487 24.15 -37.04 27.93
CA ALA A 487 24.19 -36.19 29.13
C ALA A 487 23.23 -34.99 29.04
N GLN A 488 23.05 -34.41 27.86
CA GLN A 488 22.06 -33.37 27.60
C GLN A 488 20.63 -33.92 27.73
N ASP A 489 20.36 -35.13 27.22
CA ASP A 489 19.07 -35.81 27.36
C ASP A 489 18.76 -36.14 28.83
N VAL A 490 19.74 -36.63 29.59
CA VAL A 490 19.60 -36.84 31.03
C VAL A 490 19.30 -35.52 31.73
N ALA A 491 20.03 -34.44 31.42
CA ALA A 491 19.76 -33.13 32.00
C ALA A 491 18.34 -32.64 31.67
N TRP A 492 17.90 -32.84 30.42
CA TRP A 492 16.54 -32.52 29.97
C TRP A 492 15.48 -33.32 30.74
N ALA A 493 15.69 -34.64 30.89
CA ALA A 493 14.79 -35.52 31.62
C ALA A 493 14.72 -35.15 33.11
N LEU A 494 15.83 -34.73 33.72
CA LEU A 494 15.87 -34.29 35.12
C LEU A 494 15.13 -32.97 35.31
N ILE A 495 15.30 -32.00 34.42
CA ILE A 495 14.59 -30.70 34.48
C ILE A 495 13.09 -30.89 34.26
N ASN A 496 12.70 -31.84 33.42
CA ASN A 496 11.30 -32.17 33.15
C ASN A 496 10.70 -33.18 34.15
N ASN A 497 11.42 -33.52 35.21
CA ASN A 497 10.95 -34.43 36.24
C ASN A 497 10.10 -33.70 37.30
N PRO A 498 9.02 -34.30 37.82
CA PRO A 498 8.27 -33.77 38.96
C PRO A 498 9.16 -33.40 40.17
N SER A 499 10.25 -34.13 40.40
CA SER A 499 11.20 -33.83 41.47
C SER A 499 11.87 -32.46 41.31
N PHE A 500 12.13 -32.03 40.07
CA PHE A 500 12.66 -30.69 39.78
C PHE A 500 11.57 -29.63 39.87
N LEU A 501 10.41 -29.90 39.26
CA LEU A 501 9.32 -28.92 39.17
C LEU A 501 8.65 -28.63 40.51
N PHE A 502 8.54 -29.63 41.38
CA PHE A 502 7.78 -29.55 42.64
C PHE A 502 8.66 -29.70 43.88
N ASN A 503 9.99 -29.88 43.71
CA ASN A 503 10.96 -30.02 44.80
C ASN A 503 10.54 -31.09 45.84
N HIS A 504 10.15 -32.27 45.34
CA HIS A 504 9.69 -33.42 46.13
C HIS A 504 10.84 -34.34 46.60
#